data_AF-A0ABD5NBN8-F1
#
_entry.id   AF-A0ABD5NBN8-F1
#
_cell.length_a   1.000
_cell.length_b   1.000
_cell.length_c   1.000
_cell.angle_alpha   90.00
_cell.angle_beta   90.00
_cell.angle_gamma   90.00
#
_symmetry.space_group_name_H-M   'P 1'
#
loop_
_entity.id
_entity.type
_entity.pdbx_description
1 polymer ?
#
loop_
_entity_poly.entity_id
_entity_poly.type
_entity_poly.pdbx_seq_one_letter_code
_entity_poly.pdbx_strand_id
1 'polypeptide(L)'
;MTGHDTTRASGRSDAKSALVDTLRDRVDGNLRDVWVLDEQAQEPLYLRDDIEERITDVDVEKYLDNERYGFVTRETYNRLHYSEFRYTHRGFDTWELFRTFVVDGPTKVGVVVGVDSDGTNYDFAALTDAIYEVADEYGVDAFAPDPDA
;
A
#
# COMPACT_ATOMS: atom_id res chain seq x y z
N MET A 1 25.56 -14.33 -20.11
CA MET A 1 24.78 -13.17 -20.58
C MET A 1 23.94 -12.75 -19.40
N THR A 2 24.17 -11.51 -19.00
CA THR A 2 23.90 -10.79 -17.75
C THR A 2 22.77 -11.34 -16.87
N GLY A 3 23.14 -11.69 -15.64
CA GLY A 3 22.18 -11.87 -14.55
C GLY A 3 21.62 -10.51 -14.15
N HIS A 4 20.30 -10.42 -14.07
CA HIS A 4 19.66 -9.34 -13.33
C HIS A 4 19.56 -9.77 -11.88
N ASP A 5 20.49 -9.17 -11.15
CA ASP A 5 20.68 -9.21 -9.71
C ASP A 5 19.36 -8.86 -8.99
N THR A 6 18.81 -9.85 -8.29
CA THR A 6 17.74 -9.70 -7.33
C THR A 6 18.28 -8.97 -6.10
N THR A 7 18.49 -7.65 -6.18
CA THR A 7 19.05 -6.89 -5.06
C THR A 7 18.28 -5.61 -4.77
N ARG A 8 17.20 -5.78 -3.98
CA ARG A 8 16.83 -4.98 -2.78
C ARG A 8 15.83 -5.78 -1.92
N ALA A 9 16.20 -6.99 -1.48
CA ALA A 9 15.40 -7.79 -0.54
C ALA A 9 16.05 -7.91 0.86
N SER A 10 17.06 -7.08 1.18
CA SER A 10 17.87 -7.29 2.40
C SER A 10 17.45 -6.48 3.64
N GLY A 11 16.24 -5.91 3.68
CA GLY A 11 15.77 -5.13 4.84
C GLY A 11 14.30 -5.32 5.21
N ARG A 12 13.54 -6.12 4.45
CA ARG A 12 12.09 -6.27 4.65
C ARG A 12 11.79 -7.49 5.51
N SER A 13 10.86 -7.34 6.46
CA SER A 13 10.33 -8.48 7.22
C SER A 13 9.60 -9.47 6.32
N ASP A 14 9.45 -10.71 6.80
CA ASP A 14 8.68 -11.74 6.08
C ASP A 14 7.23 -11.28 5.81
N ALA A 15 6.60 -10.61 6.77
CA ALA A 15 5.24 -10.08 6.66
C ALA A 15 5.10 -9.05 5.52
N LYS A 16 5.98 -8.05 5.49
CA LYS A 16 5.97 -7.02 4.45
C LYS A 16 6.31 -7.61 3.08
N SER A 17 7.13 -8.66 3.02
CA SER A 17 7.43 -9.38 1.77
C SER A 17 6.21 -10.14 1.27
N ALA A 18 5.53 -10.88 2.15
CA ALA A 18 4.29 -11.59 1.85
C ALA A 18 3.18 -10.64 1.36
N LEU A 19 3.08 -9.45 1.92
CA LEU A 19 2.15 -8.41 1.45
C LEU A 19 2.44 -8.02 -0.01
N VAL A 20 3.70 -7.71 -0.35
CA VAL A 20 4.07 -7.31 -1.71
C VAL A 20 3.84 -8.45 -2.70
N ASP A 21 4.21 -9.67 -2.35
CA ASP A 21 4.01 -10.83 -3.22
C ASP A 21 2.53 -11.11 -3.44
N THR A 22 1.71 -11.03 -2.38
CA THR A 22 0.24 -11.15 -2.50
C THR A 22 -0.35 -10.08 -3.42
N LEU A 23 0.10 -8.82 -3.31
CA LEU A 23 -0.38 -7.75 -4.18
C LEU A 23 0.03 -7.99 -5.63
N ARG A 24 1.27 -8.40 -5.89
CA ARG A 24 1.75 -8.75 -7.24
C ARG A 24 0.92 -9.88 -7.86
N ASP A 25 0.61 -10.93 -7.10
CA ASP A 25 -0.21 -12.04 -7.60
C ASP A 25 -1.63 -11.60 -7.96
N ARG A 26 -2.14 -10.52 -7.38
CA ARG A 26 -3.51 -10.01 -7.61
C ARG A 26 -3.60 -9.00 -8.74
N VAL A 27 -2.53 -8.26 -9.03
CA VAL A 27 -2.53 -7.20 -10.06
C VAL A 27 -1.48 -7.42 -11.16
N ASP A 28 -0.84 -8.59 -11.16
CA ASP A 28 0.19 -9.01 -12.11
C ASP A 28 1.30 -7.93 -12.30
N GLY A 29 1.72 -7.72 -13.55
CA GLY A 29 2.75 -6.74 -13.91
C GLY A 29 2.32 -5.27 -13.75
N ASN A 30 1.06 -5.01 -13.39
CA ASN A 30 0.53 -3.66 -13.26
C ASN A 30 0.78 -3.05 -11.88
N LEU A 31 1.35 -3.81 -10.93
CA LEU A 31 1.80 -3.23 -9.66
C LEU A 31 2.90 -2.19 -9.93
N ARG A 32 2.71 -0.97 -9.42
CA ARG A 32 3.65 0.15 -9.59
C ARG A 32 4.44 0.40 -8.32
N ASP A 33 3.73 0.48 -7.22
CA ASP A 33 4.28 0.81 -5.92
C ASP A 33 3.40 0.31 -4.77
N VAL A 34 4.03 0.05 -3.63
CA VAL A 34 3.37 -0.35 -2.38
C VAL A 34 4.02 0.41 -1.26
N TRP A 35 3.20 1.03 -0.41
CA TRP A 35 3.64 1.74 0.78
C TRP A 35 2.85 1.28 1.99
N VAL A 36 3.54 1.23 3.13
CA VAL A 36 2.89 1.20 4.44
C VAL A 36 3.11 2.52 5.13
N LEU A 37 2.12 2.95 5.90
CA LEU A 37 2.19 4.19 6.64
C LEU A 37 1.34 4.13 7.89
N ASP A 38 1.69 4.94 8.89
CA ASP A 38 0.91 5.13 10.11
C ASP A 38 0.69 6.63 10.35
N GLU A 39 0.32 7.02 11.57
CA GLU A 39 0.10 8.43 11.90
C GLU A 39 1.37 9.27 11.98
N GLN A 40 2.56 8.69 11.85
CA GLN A 40 3.86 9.33 12.11
C GLN A 40 4.89 9.14 10.98
N ALA A 41 4.89 7.98 10.31
CA ALA A 41 5.88 7.59 9.32
C ALA A 41 5.25 6.89 8.10
N GLN A 42 6.08 6.70 7.08
CA GLN A 42 5.76 5.95 5.86
C GLN A 42 7.00 5.21 5.36
N GLU A 43 6.80 4.08 4.71
CA GLU A 43 7.87 3.24 4.18
C GLU A 43 7.48 2.67 2.82
N PRO A 44 8.33 2.81 1.79
CA PRO A 44 8.14 2.13 0.51
C PRO A 44 8.47 0.64 0.65
N LEU A 45 7.48 -0.22 0.38
CA LEU A 45 7.66 -1.66 0.26
C LEU A 45 7.84 -2.10 -1.19
N TYR A 46 7.41 -1.34 -2.17
CA TYR A 46 7.71 -1.70 -3.54
C TYR A 46 7.69 -0.46 -4.39
N LEU A 47 8.60 -0.42 -5.34
CA LEU A 47 8.68 0.59 -6.34
C LEU A 47 9.22 -0.07 -7.60
N ARG A 48 8.45 -0.02 -8.68
CA ARG A 48 8.89 -0.51 -9.97
C ARG A 48 9.93 0.45 -10.55
N ASP A 49 10.93 -0.08 -11.24
CA ASP A 49 12.10 0.69 -11.69
C ASP A 49 11.73 1.95 -12.49
N ASP A 50 10.75 1.85 -13.41
CA ASP A 50 10.29 2.98 -14.21
C ASP A 50 9.49 4.04 -13.43
N ILE A 51 9.05 3.70 -12.21
CA ILE A 51 8.40 4.61 -11.27
C ILE A 51 9.44 5.26 -10.37
N GLU A 52 10.45 4.51 -9.90
CA GLU A 52 11.59 5.06 -9.14
C GLU A 52 12.25 6.23 -9.88
N GLU A 53 12.46 6.08 -11.19
CA GLU A 53 13.00 7.14 -12.04
C GLU A 53 12.08 8.37 -12.12
N ARG A 54 10.75 8.17 -12.21
CA ARG A 54 9.77 9.24 -12.38
C ARG A 54 9.44 9.99 -11.09
N ILE A 55 9.46 9.31 -9.95
CA ILE A 55 9.12 9.94 -8.67
C ILE A 55 10.22 10.87 -8.16
N THR A 56 11.43 10.81 -8.72
CA THR A 56 12.52 11.74 -8.38
C THR A 56 12.14 13.20 -8.66
N ASP A 57 11.21 13.43 -9.59
CA ASP A 57 10.69 14.76 -9.96
C ASP A 57 9.42 15.18 -9.18
N VAL A 58 8.92 14.33 -8.27
CA VAL A 58 7.66 14.53 -7.54
C VAL A 58 7.89 14.42 -6.03
N ASP A 59 7.28 15.32 -5.27
CA ASP A 59 7.32 15.28 -3.80
C ASP A 59 6.38 14.19 -3.26
N VAL A 60 6.85 12.95 -3.27
CA VAL A 60 6.11 11.76 -2.83
C VAL A 60 5.76 11.84 -1.34
N GLU A 61 6.64 12.43 -0.53
CA GLU A 61 6.37 12.70 0.89
C GLU A 61 5.11 13.55 1.05
N LYS A 62 5.02 14.69 0.35
CA LYS A 62 3.81 15.53 0.42
C LYS A 62 2.56 14.84 -0.13
N TYR A 63 2.70 13.98 -1.12
CA TYR A 63 1.56 13.22 -1.65
C TYR A 63 1.02 12.24 -0.62
N LEU A 64 1.89 11.45 0.01
CA LEU A 64 1.52 10.45 0.99
C LEU A 64 1.11 11.06 2.34
N ASP A 65 1.64 12.22 2.71
CA ASP A 65 1.15 13.02 3.85
C ASP A 65 -0.35 13.36 3.70
N ASN A 66 -0.80 13.68 2.48
CA ASN A 66 -2.23 13.88 2.22
C ASN A 66 -3.02 12.56 2.36
N GLU A 67 -2.42 11.42 2.03
CA GLU A 67 -3.05 10.11 2.25
C GLU A 67 -3.11 9.72 3.72
N ARG A 68 -2.16 10.18 4.55
CA ARG A 68 -2.17 10.05 6.01
C ARG A 68 -3.33 10.78 6.67
N TYR A 69 -3.80 11.90 6.10
CA TYR A 69 -5.04 12.53 6.55
C TYR A 69 -6.27 11.59 6.40
N GLY A 70 -6.14 10.53 5.60
CA GLY A 70 -7.08 9.41 5.51
C GLY A 70 -7.39 8.72 6.85
N PHE A 71 -6.48 8.77 7.82
CA PHE A 71 -6.69 8.16 9.15
C PHE A 71 -7.82 8.85 9.90
N VAL A 72 -7.82 10.18 9.90
CA VAL A 72 -8.80 11.05 10.57
C VAL A 72 -10.17 10.92 9.90
N THR A 73 -10.18 10.91 8.57
CA THR A 73 -11.44 10.82 7.81
C THR A 73 -12.11 9.44 7.95
N ARG A 74 -11.35 8.33 8.00
CA ARG A 74 -11.91 6.99 8.25
C ARG A 74 -12.66 6.89 9.57
N GLU A 75 -12.08 7.38 10.67
CA GLU A 75 -12.73 7.36 11.99
C GLU A 75 -14.05 8.13 11.97
N THR A 76 -14.07 9.25 11.25
CA THR A 76 -15.28 10.05 11.05
C THR A 76 -16.34 9.27 10.27
N TYR A 77 -15.99 8.61 9.16
CA TYR A 77 -16.94 7.81 8.38
C TYR A 77 -17.52 6.62 9.17
N ASN A 78 -16.69 5.90 9.92
CA ASN A 78 -17.15 4.77 10.74
C ASN A 78 -18.15 5.20 11.83
N ARG A 79 -18.08 6.45 12.31
CA ARG A 79 -19.05 6.99 13.27
C ARG A 79 -20.34 7.50 12.62
N LEU A 80 -20.29 7.80 11.32
CA LEU A 80 -21.40 8.41 10.57
C LEU A 80 -22.20 7.40 9.74
N HIS A 81 -21.74 6.15 9.62
CA HIS A 81 -22.36 5.15 8.76
C HIS A 81 -22.60 3.82 9.49
N TYR A 82 -23.65 3.11 9.11
CA TYR A 82 -24.02 1.79 9.67
C TYR A 82 -23.15 0.63 9.14
N SER A 83 -22.15 0.95 8.31
CA SER A 83 -21.25 -0.01 7.68
C SER A 83 -19.81 0.44 7.84
N GLU A 84 -18.89 -0.49 7.72
CA GLU A 84 -17.47 -0.20 7.86
C GLU A 84 -16.90 0.39 6.57
N PHE A 85 -16.12 1.46 6.75
CA PHE A 85 -15.31 2.01 5.68
C PHE A 85 -14.14 1.07 5.40
N ARG A 86 -14.13 0.41 4.23
CA ARG A 86 -13.10 -0.58 3.90
C ARG A 86 -11.88 0.06 3.25
N TYR A 87 -12.06 0.74 2.12
CA TYR A 87 -10.98 1.27 1.29
C TYR A 87 -11.41 2.51 0.49
N THR A 88 -10.43 3.17 -0.13
CA THR A 88 -10.62 4.18 -1.18
C THR A 88 -9.88 3.79 -2.43
N HIS A 89 -10.39 4.18 -3.60
CA HIS A 89 -9.60 4.22 -4.83
C HIS A 89 -9.73 5.60 -5.49
N ARG A 90 -8.68 6.05 -6.19
CA ARG A 90 -8.68 7.26 -7.00
C ARG A 90 -8.02 6.98 -8.34
N GLY A 91 -8.69 7.30 -9.43
CA GLY A 91 -8.12 7.21 -10.77
C GLY A 91 -7.37 8.48 -11.16
N PHE A 92 -6.18 8.29 -11.73
CA PHE A 92 -5.43 9.28 -12.49
C PHE A 92 -5.47 8.93 -13.98
N ASP A 93 -4.90 9.79 -14.82
CA ASP A 93 -4.89 9.60 -16.27
C ASP A 93 -4.13 8.35 -16.74
N THR A 94 -3.16 7.89 -15.94
CA THR A 94 -2.24 6.80 -16.29
C THR A 94 -2.18 5.68 -15.25
N TRP A 95 -2.78 5.86 -14.08
CA TRP A 95 -2.68 4.92 -12.96
C TRP A 95 -3.81 5.10 -11.94
N GLU A 96 -3.97 4.13 -11.05
CA GLU A 96 -4.97 4.16 -9.98
C GLU A 96 -4.28 3.99 -8.63
N LEU A 97 -4.73 4.80 -7.66
CA LEU A 97 -4.32 4.73 -6.27
C LEU A 97 -5.40 4.01 -5.46
N PHE A 98 -5.05 2.88 -4.87
CA PHE A 98 -5.86 2.20 -3.89
C PHE A 98 -5.28 2.40 -2.48
N ARG A 99 -6.15 2.55 -1.48
CA ARG A 99 -5.73 2.58 -0.07
C ARG A 99 -6.74 1.83 0.80
N THR A 100 -6.23 0.99 1.68
CA THR A 100 -6.97 0.38 2.78
C THR A 100 -6.23 0.54 4.11
N PHE A 101 -6.84 0.06 5.19
CA PHE A 101 -6.26 0.08 6.53
C PHE A 101 -6.49 -1.26 7.21
N VAL A 102 -5.48 -1.71 7.93
CA VAL A 102 -5.54 -2.85 8.86
C VAL A 102 -5.42 -2.32 10.29
N VAL A 103 -6.20 -2.88 11.20
CA VAL A 103 -6.35 -2.37 12.58
C VAL A 103 -6.39 -3.53 13.56
N ASP A 104 -5.55 -3.48 14.59
CA ASP A 104 -5.65 -4.34 15.76
C ASP A 104 -5.41 -3.51 17.03
N GLY A 105 -6.44 -3.44 17.89
CA GLY A 105 -6.42 -2.62 19.09
C GLY A 105 -6.03 -1.15 18.80
N PRO A 106 -4.92 -0.64 19.37
CA PRO A 106 -4.43 0.72 19.12
C PRO A 106 -3.63 0.85 17.82
N THR A 107 -3.16 -0.25 17.22
CA THR A 107 -2.31 -0.23 16.04
C THR A 107 -3.17 -0.08 14.79
N LYS A 108 -2.82 0.88 13.95
CA LYS A 108 -3.45 1.12 12.65
C LYS A 108 -2.39 1.39 11.61
N VAL A 109 -2.38 0.57 10.57
CA VAL A 109 -1.46 0.73 9.44
C VAL A 109 -2.29 0.92 8.17
N GLY A 110 -1.94 1.94 7.40
CA GLY A 110 -2.46 2.18 6.07
C GLY A 110 -1.61 1.44 5.04
N VAL A 111 -2.26 0.77 4.10
CA VAL A 111 -1.61 0.16 2.93
C VAL A 111 -2.05 0.94 1.71
N VAL A 112 -1.08 1.50 0.99
CA VAL A 112 -1.28 2.26 -0.24
C VAL A 112 -0.67 1.48 -1.39
N VAL A 113 -1.44 1.34 -2.48
CA VAL A 113 -1.05 0.55 -3.65
C VAL A 113 -1.31 1.37 -4.91
N GLY A 114 -0.26 1.56 -5.71
CA GLY A 114 -0.35 2.11 -7.05
C GLY A 114 -0.41 1.01 -8.10
N VAL A 115 -1.37 1.10 -9.03
CA VAL A 115 -1.49 0.17 -10.17
C VAL A 115 -1.64 0.93 -11.48
N ASP A 116 -1.10 0.39 -12.58
CA ASP A 116 -1.26 1.02 -13.90
C ASP A 116 -2.72 1.01 -14.35
N SER A 117 -3.16 2.09 -15.00
CA SER A 117 -4.49 2.14 -15.61
C SER A 117 -4.37 1.83 -17.09
N ASP A 118 -4.41 0.54 -17.42
CA ASP A 118 -4.33 0.00 -18.79
C ASP A 118 -5.72 -0.37 -19.35
N GLY A 119 -6.79 0.00 -18.64
CA GLY A 119 -8.17 -0.38 -18.93
C GLY A 119 -8.61 -1.68 -18.22
N THR A 120 -7.73 -2.32 -17.45
CA THR A 120 -8.09 -3.42 -16.55
C THR A 120 -8.99 -2.91 -15.43
N ASN A 121 -10.02 -3.69 -15.10
CA ASN A 121 -10.87 -3.41 -13.95
C ASN A 121 -10.39 -4.26 -12.77
N TYR A 122 -9.74 -3.62 -11.80
CA TYR A 122 -9.24 -4.29 -10.61
C TYR A 122 -10.35 -4.53 -9.58
N ASP A 123 -10.39 -5.73 -9.02
CA ASP A 123 -11.26 -6.04 -7.89
C ASP A 123 -10.61 -5.55 -6.58
N PHE A 124 -10.78 -4.27 -6.28
CA PHE A 124 -10.26 -3.66 -5.06
C PHE A 124 -10.88 -4.22 -3.76
N ALA A 125 -12.06 -4.84 -3.85
CA ALA A 125 -12.65 -5.53 -2.70
C ALA A 125 -11.88 -6.82 -2.41
N ALA A 126 -11.63 -7.64 -3.43
CA ALA A 126 -10.80 -8.84 -3.31
C ALA A 126 -9.34 -8.50 -2.91
N LEU A 127 -8.81 -7.37 -3.39
CA LEU A 127 -7.50 -6.87 -2.98
C LEU A 127 -7.48 -6.50 -1.49
N THR A 128 -8.55 -5.86 -0.99
CA THR A 128 -8.71 -5.54 0.43
C THR A 128 -8.77 -6.82 1.26
N ASP A 129 -9.55 -7.82 0.83
CA ASP A 129 -9.68 -9.11 1.53
C ASP A 129 -8.31 -9.80 1.63
N ALA A 130 -7.54 -9.82 0.54
CA ALA A 130 -6.19 -10.42 0.54
C ALA A 130 -5.21 -9.71 1.50
N ILE A 131 -5.27 -8.37 1.58
CA ILE A 131 -4.47 -7.61 2.55
C ILE A 131 -4.86 -7.98 3.99
N TYR A 132 -6.15 -8.18 4.25
CA TYR A 132 -6.64 -8.54 5.58
C TYR A 132 -6.22 -9.96 5.96
N GLU A 133 -6.28 -10.92 5.04
CA GLU A 133 -5.78 -12.28 5.26
C GLU A 133 -4.30 -12.30 5.66
N VAL A 134 -3.47 -11.54 4.95
CA VAL A 134 -2.04 -11.40 5.28
C VAL A 134 -1.86 -10.72 6.64
N ALA A 135 -2.68 -9.71 6.97
CA ALA A 135 -2.61 -9.05 8.27
C ALA A 135 -3.04 -9.95 9.43
N ASP A 136 -4.04 -10.79 9.22
CA ASP A 136 -4.50 -11.79 10.20
C ASP A 136 -3.44 -12.87 10.45
N GLU A 137 -2.68 -13.26 9.42
CA GLU A 137 -1.60 -14.25 9.52
C GLU A 137 -0.40 -13.73 10.31
N TYR A 138 0.06 -12.52 10.01
CA TYR A 138 1.31 -11.97 10.55
C TYR A 138 1.13 -11.01 11.74
N GLY A 139 -0.10 -10.53 11.97
CA GLY A 139 -0.41 -9.48 12.93
C GLY A 139 -0.15 -8.08 12.38
N VAL A 140 -1.02 -7.12 12.74
CA VAL A 140 -1.00 -5.75 12.19
C VAL A 140 0.29 -4.99 12.48
N ASP A 141 0.91 -5.21 13.65
CA ASP A 141 2.17 -4.55 14.05
C ASP A 141 3.33 -4.89 13.10
N ALA A 142 3.29 -6.05 12.42
CA ALA A 142 4.34 -6.47 11.49
C ALA A 142 4.42 -5.59 10.23
N PHE A 143 3.38 -4.79 9.96
CA PHE A 143 3.30 -3.87 8.82
C PHE A 143 3.62 -2.43 9.21
N ALA A 144 3.89 -2.13 10.49
CA ALA A 144 4.24 -0.78 10.90
C ALA A 144 5.44 -0.25 10.09
N PRO A 145 5.39 1.00 9.59
CA PRO A 145 6.49 1.59 8.85
C PRO A 145 7.72 1.71 9.75
N ASP A 146 8.89 1.38 9.20
CA ASP A 146 10.16 1.71 9.82
C ASP A 146 10.45 3.20 9.58
N PRO A 147 10.54 4.03 10.63
CA PRO A 147 10.74 5.47 10.48
C PRO A 147 12.12 5.83 9.89
N ASP A 148 13.07 4.89 9.86
CA ASP A 148 14.44 5.10 9.39
C ASP A 148 14.72 4.42 8.02
N ALA A 149 13.71 3.87 7.34
CA ALA A 149 13.83 3.12 6.09
C ALA A 149 13.96 3.98 4.81
#